data_AF-A0A7D5H3H2-F1
#
_entry.id   AF-A0A7D5H3H2-F1
#
_cell.length_a   1.000
_cell.length_b   1.000
_cell.length_c   1.000
_cell.angle_alpha   90.00
_cell.angle_beta   90.00
_cell.angle_gamma   90.00
#
_symmetry.space_group_name_H-M   'P 1'
#
loop_
_entity.id
_entity.type
_entity.pdbx_description
1 polymer ?
#
loop_
_entity_poly.entity_id
_entity_poly.type
_entity_poly.pdbx_seq_one_letter_code
_entity_poly.pdbx_strand_id
1 'polypeptide(L)'
;MPELLFMKILAPLVIGAITYTCLMDVIQDVFRQQTATIQAINQRAQSEQHRQLATAQQQKAAAAHATQLANEQYISELRQRAAAQRAKEQAWDATYQEPKGCDNWKTDAQMVACVDGKNAARRAFDQRWDAGEIPGSKKQTP
;
A
#
# COMPACT_ATOMS: atom_id res chain seq x y z
N MET A 1 34.66 14.35 85.44
CA MET A 1 33.73 15.16 84.61
C MET A 1 33.85 15.00 83.08
N PRO A 2 34.72 14.15 82.46
CA PRO A 2 34.70 13.99 80.99
C PRO A 2 33.65 12.98 80.48
N GLU A 3 33.34 11.92 81.24
CA GLU A 3 32.38 10.86 80.89
C GLU A 3 30.97 11.40 80.56
N LEU A 4 30.51 12.40 81.31
CA LEU A 4 29.17 12.98 81.15
C LEU A 4 29.05 13.87 79.89
N LEU A 5 30.17 14.43 79.43
CA LEU A 5 30.25 15.23 78.19
C LEU A 5 30.28 14.32 76.96
N PHE A 6 31.03 13.22 77.03
CA PHE A 6 31.06 12.21 75.98
C PHE A 6 29.69 11.56 75.76
N MET A 7 28.95 11.20 76.82
CA MET A 7 27.60 10.66 76.68
C MET A 7 26.62 11.64 76.01
N LYS A 8 26.71 12.94 76.31
CA LYS A 8 25.82 13.96 75.73
C LYS A 8 26.06 14.20 74.24
N ILE A 9 27.27 13.94 73.75
CA ILE A 9 27.64 14.11 72.33
C ILE A 9 27.43 12.81 71.55
N LEU A 10 27.77 11.66 72.15
CA LEU A 10 27.63 10.36 71.50
C LEU A 10 26.17 9.92 71.38
N ALA A 11 25.32 10.18 72.38
CA ALA A 11 23.91 9.78 72.35
C ALA A 11 23.13 10.33 71.14
N PRO A 12 23.15 11.63 70.80
CA PRO A 12 22.43 12.14 69.63
C PRO A 12 23.03 11.64 68.30
N LEU A 13 24.34 11.40 68.23
CA LEU A 13 24.99 10.83 67.04
C LEU A 13 24.55 9.38 66.79
N VAL A 14 24.48 8.57 67.84
CA VAL A 14 24.02 7.17 67.74
C VAL A 14 22.54 7.13 67.38
N ILE A 15 21.71 7.96 68.01
CA ILE A 15 20.28 8.05 67.69
C ILE A 15 20.09 8.47 66.23
N GLY A 16 20.80 9.48 65.76
CA GLY A 16 20.75 9.93 64.35
C GLY A 16 21.19 8.87 63.35
N ALA A 17 22.24 8.10 63.67
CA ALA A 17 22.70 6.99 62.84
C ALA A 17 21.67 5.85 62.77
N ILE A 18 20.99 5.55 63.88
CA ILE A 18 19.95 4.51 63.93
C ILE A 18 18.70 4.95 63.16
N THR A 19 18.24 6.21 63.29
CA THR A 19 17.11 6.70 62.48
C THR A 19 17.44 6.72 60.99
N TYR A 20 18.67 7.09 60.61
CA TYR A 20 19.09 7.10 59.21
C TYR A 20 19.11 5.69 58.59
N THR A 21 19.65 4.71 59.31
CA THR A 21 19.70 3.32 58.83
C THR A 21 18.30 2.71 58.72
N CYS A 22 17.43 2.96 59.70
CA CYS A 22 16.04 2.49 59.68
C CYS A 22 15.23 3.10 58.50
N LEU A 23 15.44 4.38 58.19
CA LEU A 23 14.79 5.03 57.04
C LEU A 23 15.21 4.42 55.69
N MET A 24 16.49 4.03 55.56
CA MET A 24 16.99 3.43 54.32
C MET A 24 16.46 2.02 54.07
N ASP A 25 16.25 1.21 55.11
CA ASP A 25 15.67 -0.13 54.97
C ASP A 25 14.22 -0.08 54.47
N VAL A 26 13.41 0.86 55.00
CA VAL A 26 12.03 1.06 54.54
C VAL A 26 11.98 1.49 53.07
N ILE A 27 12.91 2.35 52.64
CA ILE A 27 12.98 2.80 51.24
C ILE A 27 13.36 1.64 50.30
N GLN A 28 14.28 0.77 50.71
CA GLN A 28 14.69 -0.37 49.88
C GLN A 28 13.57 -1.38 49.64
N ASP A 29 12.72 -1.65 50.64
CA ASP A 29 11.59 -2.58 50.49
C ASP A 29 10.53 -2.04 49.51
N VAL A 30 10.24 -0.74 49.54
CA VAL A 30 9.32 -0.09 48.60
C VAL A 30 9.86 -0.15 47.16
N PHE A 31 11.17 0.03 46.98
CA PHE A 31 11.82 -0.06 45.67
C PHE A 31 11.80 -1.47 45.07
N ARG A 32 12.00 -2.51 45.89
CA ARG A 32 11.94 -3.92 45.43
C ARG A 32 10.55 -4.31 44.95
N GLN A 33 9.50 -3.84 45.61
CA GLN A 33 8.13 -4.15 45.23
C GLN A 33 7.69 -3.45 43.94
N GLN A 34 8.13 -2.21 43.71
CA GLN A 34 7.81 -1.48 42.48
C GLN A 34 8.58 -2.02 41.26
N THR A 35 9.85 -2.40 41.43
CA THR A 35 10.67 -2.90 40.30
C THR A 35 10.16 -4.22 39.73
N ALA A 36 9.74 -5.17 40.59
CA ALA A 36 9.16 -6.44 40.13
C ALA A 36 7.85 -6.25 39.35
N THR A 37 7.00 -5.32 39.82
CA THR A 37 5.72 -5.01 39.16
C THR A 37 5.95 -4.32 37.81
N ILE A 38 6.88 -3.37 37.74
CA ILE A 38 7.23 -2.66 36.50
C ILE A 38 7.84 -3.60 35.46
N GLN A 39 8.68 -4.55 35.86
CA GLN A 39 9.25 -5.55 34.94
C GLN A 39 8.17 -6.44 34.32
N ALA A 40 7.21 -6.91 35.13
CA ALA A 40 6.11 -7.73 34.64
C ALA A 40 5.19 -6.95 33.67
N ILE A 41 4.92 -5.67 33.94
CA ILE A 41 4.13 -4.80 33.05
C ILE A 41 4.87 -4.55 31.74
N ASN A 42 6.18 -4.25 31.79
CA ASN A 42 6.98 -4.02 30.59
C ASN A 42 7.09 -5.27 29.71
N GLN A 43 7.25 -6.45 30.29
CA GLN A 43 7.28 -7.70 29.53
C GLN A 43 5.94 -7.98 28.82
N ARG A 44 4.81 -7.74 29.51
CA ARG A 44 3.48 -7.88 28.91
C ARG A 44 3.29 -6.88 27.77
N ALA A 45 3.59 -5.60 28.01
CA ALA A 45 3.49 -4.55 27.00
C ALA A 45 4.36 -4.83 25.76
N GLN A 46 5.61 -5.29 25.94
CA GLN A 46 6.46 -5.69 24.82
C GLN A 46 5.89 -6.86 24.04
N SER A 47 5.36 -7.88 24.72
CA SER A 47 4.79 -9.06 24.06
C SER A 47 3.52 -8.71 23.26
N GLU A 48 2.68 -7.82 23.78
CA GLU A 48 1.49 -7.33 23.10
C GLU A 48 1.87 -6.48 21.89
N GLN A 49 2.85 -5.58 22.03
CA GLN A 49 3.35 -4.77 20.93
C GLN A 49 3.95 -5.64 19.82
N HIS A 50 4.71 -6.68 20.17
CA HIS A 50 5.27 -7.62 19.19
C HIS A 50 4.18 -8.40 18.47
N ARG A 51 3.13 -8.85 19.18
CA ARG A 51 1.98 -9.51 18.56
C ARG A 51 1.24 -8.59 17.60
N GLN A 52 0.97 -7.35 18.01
CA GLN A 52 0.30 -6.37 17.16
C GLN A 52 1.12 -6.06 15.90
N LEU A 53 2.43 -5.85 16.05
CA LEU A 53 3.34 -5.62 14.92
C LEU A 53 3.37 -6.82 13.97
N ALA A 54 3.47 -8.05 14.49
CA ALA A 54 3.45 -9.27 13.67
C ALA A 54 2.14 -9.40 12.89
N THR A 55 0.99 -9.16 13.54
CA THR A 55 -0.31 -9.18 12.85
C THR A 55 -0.44 -8.09 11.81
N ALA A 56 0.02 -6.87 12.10
CA ALA A 56 -0.02 -5.76 11.16
C ALA A 56 0.90 -6.01 9.95
N GLN A 57 2.08 -6.61 10.16
CA GLN A 57 2.97 -7.01 9.08
C GLN A 57 2.35 -8.10 8.21
N GLN A 58 1.74 -9.14 8.81
CA GLN A 58 1.05 -10.18 8.06
C GLN A 58 -0.11 -9.60 7.23
N GLN A 59 -0.93 -8.72 7.82
CA GLN A 59 -2.02 -8.07 7.10
C GLN A 59 -1.51 -7.20 5.94
N LYS A 60 -0.43 -6.43 6.16
CA LYS A 60 0.20 -5.64 5.10
C LYS A 60 0.75 -6.52 3.98
N ALA A 61 1.42 -7.62 4.32
CA ALA A 61 1.97 -8.55 3.34
C ALA A 61 0.85 -9.22 2.52
N ALA A 62 -0.22 -9.67 3.18
CA ALA A 62 -1.38 -10.27 2.50
C ALA A 62 -2.08 -9.26 1.58
N ALA A 63 -2.29 -8.03 2.05
CA ALA A 63 -2.87 -6.95 1.24
C ALA A 63 -1.97 -6.60 0.04
N ALA A 64 -0.66 -6.47 0.25
CA ALA A 64 0.29 -6.19 -0.82
C ALA A 64 0.28 -7.30 -1.88
N HIS A 65 0.25 -8.57 -1.48
CA HIS A 65 0.17 -9.70 -2.39
C HIS A 65 -1.14 -9.69 -3.19
N ALA A 66 -2.28 -9.41 -2.53
CA ALA A 66 -3.57 -9.28 -3.22
C ALA A 66 -3.57 -8.13 -4.25
N THR A 67 -2.99 -6.97 -3.90
CA THR A 67 -2.84 -5.84 -4.81
C THR A 67 -1.92 -6.16 -5.99
N GLN A 68 -0.80 -6.86 -5.75
CA GLN A 68 0.10 -7.30 -6.81
C GLN A 68 -0.61 -8.20 -7.81
N LEU A 69 -1.33 -9.22 -7.32
CA LEU A 69 -2.06 -10.14 -8.18
C LEU A 69 -3.13 -9.42 -9.02
N ALA A 70 -3.89 -8.51 -8.41
CA ALA A 70 -4.89 -7.71 -9.11
C ALA A 70 -4.26 -6.80 -10.18
N ASN A 71 -3.12 -6.18 -9.88
CA ASN A 71 -2.38 -5.34 -10.83
C ASN A 71 -1.84 -6.16 -12.00
N GLU A 72 -1.29 -7.35 -11.75
CA GLU A 72 -0.80 -8.23 -12.81
C GLU A 72 -1.93 -8.67 -13.75
N GLN A 73 -3.08 -9.05 -13.21
CA GLN A 73 -4.27 -9.38 -13.99
C GLN A 73 -4.69 -8.19 -14.84
N TYR A 74 -4.83 -7.00 -14.24
CA TYR A 74 -5.19 -5.77 -14.95
C TYR A 74 -4.21 -5.43 -16.08
N ILE A 75 -2.90 -5.49 -15.82
CA ILE A 75 -1.87 -5.22 -16.82
C ILE A 75 -1.95 -6.26 -17.96
N SER A 76 -2.18 -7.53 -17.63
CA SER A 76 -2.30 -8.59 -18.64
C SER A 76 -3.52 -8.37 -19.54
N GLU A 77 -4.67 -8.00 -18.98
CA GLU A 77 -5.87 -7.66 -19.72
C GLU A 77 -5.66 -6.43 -20.62
N LEU A 78 -5.04 -5.38 -20.08
CA LEU A 78 -4.70 -4.19 -20.86
C LEU A 78 -3.79 -4.55 -22.05
N ARG A 79 -2.78 -5.39 -21.86
CA ARG A 79 -1.90 -5.83 -22.96
C ARG A 79 -2.68 -6.60 -24.03
N GLN A 80 -3.58 -7.49 -23.63
CA GLN A 80 -4.41 -8.25 -24.57
C GLN A 80 -5.36 -7.34 -25.36
N ARG A 81 -6.04 -6.42 -24.68
CA ARG A 81 -6.91 -5.42 -25.32
C ARG A 81 -6.12 -4.52 -26.28
N ALA A 82 -4.95 -4.05 -25.87
CA ALA A 82 -4.07 -3.22 -26.71
C ALA A 82 -3.52 -3.99 -27.92
N ALA A 83 -3.23 -5.29 -27.78
CA ALA A 83 -2.83 -6.13 -28.91
C ALA A 83 -3.99 -6.36 -29.89
N ALA A 84 -5.19 -6.62 -29.38
CA ALA A 84 -6.39 -6.79 -30.20
C ALA A 84 -6.76 -5.48 -30.95
N GLN A 85 -6.67 -4.35 -30.27
CA GLN A 85 -6.90 -3.03 -30.88
C GLN A 85 -5.91 -2.74 -32.00
N ARG A 86 -4.61 -3.00 -31.76
CA ARG A 86 -3.57 -2.85 -32.80
C ARG A 86 -3.82 -3.75 -34.00
N ALA A 87 -4.24 -5.01 -33.79
CA ALA A 87 -4.58 -5.91 -34.88
C ALA A 87 -5.78 -5.39 -35.69
N LYS A 88 -6.80 -4.85 -35.01
CA LYS A 88 -7.96 -4.23 -35.65
C LYS A 88 -7.57 -3.00 -36.48
N GLU A 89 -6.70 -2.15 -35.95
CA GLU A 89 -6.18 -0.97 -36.67
C GLU A 89 -5.36 -1.37 -37.90
N GLN A 90 -4.47 -2.35 -37.77
CA GLN A 90 -3.71 -2.86 -38.92
C GLN A 90 -4.61 -3.45 -40.01
N ALA A 91 -5.66 -4.17 -39.63
CA ALA A 91 -6.63 -4.71 -40.58
C ALA A 91 -7.44 -3.61 -41.27
N TRP A 92 -7.79 -2.55 -40.54
CA TRP A 92 -8.39 -1.36 -41.14
C TRP A 92 -7.47 -0.71 -42.16
N ASP A 93 -6.21 -0.45 -41.78
CA ASP A 93 -5.24 0.20 -42.68
C ASP A 93 -4.95 -0.63 -43.94
N ALA A 94 -5.01 -1.96 -43.83
CA ALA A 94 -4.83 -2.87 -44.96
C ALA A 94 -6.07 -2.93 -45.89
N THR A 95 -7.25 -2.58 -45.41
CA THR A 95 -8.52 -2.71 -46.15
C THR A 95 -9.08 -1.38 -46.63
N TYR A 96 -8.84 -0.30 -45.88
CA TYR A 96 -9.31 1.03 -46.22
C TYR A 96 -8.40 1.67 -47.25
N GLN A 97 -8.99 2.05 -48.37
CA GLN A 97 -8.33 2.85 -49.39
C GLN A 97 -9.04 4.18 -49.52
N GLU A 98 -8.27 5.26 -49.44
CA GLU A 98 -8.83 6.60 -49.48
C GLU A 98 -9.39 6.91 -50.88
N PRO A 99 -10.65 7.39 -50.99
CA PRO A 99 -11.22 7.78 -52.26
C PRO A 99 -10.43 8.92 -52.91
N LYS A 100 -10.32 8.89 -54.25
CA LYS A 100 -9.64 9.94 -55.02
C LYS A 100 -10.21 11.33 -54.71
N GLY A 101 -9.34 12.30 -54.41
CA GLY A 101 -9.74 13.68 -54.14
C GLY A 101 -10.04 13.99 -52.68
N CYS A 102 -9.98 12.98 -51.78
CA CYS A 102 -10.01 13.21 -50.33
C CYS A 102 -8.63 13.51 -49.73
N ASP A 103 -7.57 13.17 -50.47
CA ASP A 103 -6.17 13.42 -50.13
C ASP A 103 -5.77 14.91 -50.21
N ASN A 104 -6.48 15.68 -51.05
CA ASN A 104 -6.28 17.12 -51.21
C ASN A 104 -7.61 17.82 -51.50
N TRP A 105 -8.44 17.95 -50.46
CA TRP A 105 -9.71 18.67 -50.54
C TRP A 105 -9.47 20.16 -50.79
N LYS A 106 -10.30 20.78 -51.64
CA LYS A 106 -10.18 22.20 -51.99
C LYS A 106 -11.20 23.09 -51.28
N THR A 107 -12.21 22.48 -50.67
CA THR A 107 -13.30 23.17 -49.98
C THR A 107 -13.69 22.43 -48.71
N ASP A 108 -14.20 23.16 -47.73
CA ASP A 108 -14.67 22.58 -46.47
C ASP A 108 -15.80 21.58 -46.69
N ALA A 109 -16.67 21.81 -47.68
CA ALA A 109 -17.72 20.88 -48.06
C ALA A 109 -17.17 19.53 -48.54
N GLN A 110 -16.06 19.53 -49.29
CA GLN A 110 -15.38 18.29 -49.70
C GLN A 110 -14.72 17.60 -48.51
N MET A 111 -14.10 18.37 -47.61
CA MET A 111 -13.50 17.84 -46.38
C MET A 111 -14.55 17.08 -45.55
N VAL A 112 -15.71 17.68 -45.30
CA VAL A 112 -16.80 17.07 -44.53
C VAL A 112 -17.28 15.80 -45.22
N ALA A 113 -17.53 15.84 -46.53
CA ALA A 113 -17.96 14.66 -47.28
C ALA A 113 -16.95 13.49 -47.22
N CYS A 114 -15.65 13.80 -47.28
CA CYS A 114 -14.58 12.81 -47.16
C CYS A 114 -14.49 12.21 -45.75
N VAL A 115 -14.61 13.04 -44.70
CA VAL A 115 -14.64 12.58 -43.30
C VAL A 115 -15.87 11.71 -43.05
N ASP A 116 -17.04 12.13 -43.51
CA ASP A 116 -18.28 11.37 -43.37
C ASP A 116 -18.21 10.03 -44.10
N GLY A 117 -17.65 10.01 -45.31
CA GLY A 117 -17.38 8.78 -46.07
C GLY A 117 -16.43 7.83 -45.34
N LYS A 118 -15.32 8.35 -44.81
CA LYS A 118 -14.36 7.57 -44.00
C LYS A 118 -15.03 7.00 -42.75
N ASN A 119 -15.83 7.80 -42.06
CA ASN A 119 -16.57 7.37 -40.88
C ASN A 119 -17.60 6.28 -41.20
N ALA A 120 -18.30 6.39 -42.33
CA ALA A 120 -19.22 5.36 -42.80
C ALA A 120 -18.49 4.05 -43.13
N ALA A 121 -17.36 4.14 -43.84
CA ALA A 121 -16.51 2.98 -44.13
C ALA A 121 -15.98 2.34 -42.84
N ARG A 122 -15.59 3.14 -41.84
CA ARG A 122 -15.12 2.65 -40.54
C ARG A 122 -16.21 1.88 -39.79
N ARG A 123 -17.44 2.41 -39.76
CA ARG A 123 -18.58 1.71 -39.17
C ARG A 123 -18.88 0.38 -39.86
N ALA A 124 -18.82 0.35 -41.19
CA ALA A 124 -19.02 -0.88 -41.95
C ALA A 124 -17.91 -1.91 -41.67
N PHE A 125 -16.65 -1.47 -41.55
CA PHE A 125 -15.54 -2.31 -41.13
C PHE A 125 -15.76 -2.87 -39.72
N ASP A 126 -16.14 -2.03 -38.76
CA ASP A 126 -16.37 -2.43 -37.38
C ASP A 126 -17.45 -3.52 -37.28
N GLN A 127 -18.57 -3.36 -38.00
CA GLN A 127 -19.62 -4.38 -38.07
C GLN A 127 -19.10 -5.73 -38.59
N ARG A 128 -18.29 -5.70 -39.66
CA ARG A 128 -17.72 -6.92 -40.27
C ARG A 128 -16.63 -7.55 -39.39
N TRP A 129 -15.85 -6.72 -38.70
CA TRP A 129 -14.88 -7.16 -37.72
C TRP A 129 -15.57 -7.89 -36.56
N ASP A 130 -16.63 -7.30 -36.00
CA ASP A 130 -17.36 -7.89 -34.88
C ASP A 130 -18.12 -9.16 -35.30
N ALA A 131 -18.59 -9.23 -36.55
CA ALA A 131 -19.19 -10.43 -37.15
C ALA A 131 -18.18 -11.58 -37.41
N GLY A 132 -16.88 -11.31 -37.35
CA GLY A 132 -15.85 -12.32 -37.60
C GLY A 132 -15.49 -12.50 -39.08
N GLU A 133 -15.87 -11.56 -39.96
CA GLU A 133 -15.73 -11.68 -41.42
C GLU A 133 -14.35 -11.24 -41.95
N ILE A 134 -13.53 -10.61 -41.12
CA ILE A 134 -12.23 -10.05 -41.50
C ILE A 134 -11.11 -10.93 -40.92
N PRO A 135 -10.11 -11.34 -41.71
CA PRO A 135 -8.99 -12.12 -41.19
C PRO A 135 -8.34 -11.45 -39.97
N GLY A 136 -8.25 -12.16 -38.85
CA GLY A 136 -7.72 -11.64 -37.58
C GLY A 136 -8.77 -11.14 -36.59
N SER A 137 -10.04 -11.00 -36.99
CA SER A 137 -11.12 -10.76 -36.04
C SER A 137 -11.39 -12.03 -35.22
N LYS A 138 -11.34 -11.94 -33.89
CA LYS A 138 -11.86 -13.00 -33.02
C LYS A 138 -13.36 -12.78 -32.86
N LYS A 139 -14.19 -13.79 -33.17
CA LYS A 139 -15.60 -13.78 -32.75
C LYS A 139 -15.62 -13.59 -31.23
N GLN A 140 -16.11 -12.45 -30.77
CA GLN A 140 -16.46 -12.26 -29.37
C GLN A 140 -17.75 -13.05 -29.16
N THR A 141 -17.62 -14.32 -28.80
CA THR A 141 -18.77 -15.09 -28.30
C THR A 141 -19.20 -14.47 -26.96
N PRO A 142 -20.49 -14.13 -26.78
CA PRO A 142 -21.00 -13.56 -25.53
C PRO A 142 -20.83 -14.50 -24.34
#